data_AF-A0A367MCX0-F1
#
_entry.id   AF-A0A367MCX0-F1
#
_cell.length_a   1.000
_cell.length_b   1.000
_cell.length_c   1.000
_cell.angle_alpha   90.00
_cell.angle_beta   90.00
_cell.angle_gamma   90.00
#
_symmetry.space_group_name_H-M   'P 1'
#
loop_
_entity.id
_entity.type
_entity.pdbx_description
1 polymer ?
#
loop_
_entity_poly.entity_id
_entity_poly.type
_entity_poly.pdbx_seq_one_letter_code
_entity_poly.pdbx_strand_id
1 'polypeptide(L)'
;MRQNRTLDKPRLLGLVWPFIVVVLLQAMLAGGSLYVLSAVRSYVGGESLWSKGQKDAIYYLTLYADSRADEDFRRYEEAIAIPLGDREMRLALDQPDPDIEAARQGILKGGNHADDVTAIIWLYRNFHDFSYFERAIELWLVGDKYVMELIDVAGKMRAGIGAGQASAEQVQQWKTEIHAINEKVTPAAKAFSDALGEGSRALLRLLLVANL
;
A
#
# COMPACT_ATOMS: atom_id res chain seq x y z
N MET A 1 -27.11 40.44 53.89
CA MET A 1 -25.76 40.21 53.31
C MET A 1 -25.85 39.13 52.23
N ARG A 2 -25.84 39.51 50.96
CA ARG A 2 -25.58 38.60 49.82
C ARG A 2 -24.63 39.34 48.89
N GLN A 3 -23.37 38.95 48.91
CA GLN A 3 -22.33 39.55 48.08
C GLN A 3 -22.45 38.93 46.69
N ASN A 4 -23.11 39.63 45.75
CA ASN A 4 -23.05 39.29 44.34
C ASN A 4 -21.63 39.52 43.84
N ARG A 5 -20.77 38.50 43.92
CA ARG A 5 -19.47 38.49 43.26
C ARG A 5 -19.70 38.34 41.75
N THR A 6 -19.96 39.46 41.08
CA THR A 6 -19.73 39.56 39.64
C THR A 6 -18.23 39.44 39.44
N LEU A 7 -17.76 38.23 39.16
CA LEU A 7 -16.39 38.01 38.70
C LEU A 7 -16.16 38.91 37.48
N ASP A 8 -15.26 39.89 37.60
CA ASP A 8 -14.89 40.77 36.49
C ASP A 8 -14.52 39.91 35.27
N LYS A 9 -15.20 40.13 34.14
CA LYS A 9 -14.97 39.45 32.85
C LYS A 9 -13.48 39.17 32.51
N PRO A 10 -12.52 40.09 32.72
CA PRO A 10 -11.09 39.82 32.49
C PRO A 10 -10.49 38.72 33.39
N ARG A 11 -10.98 38.54 34.63
CA ARG A 11 -10.52 37.46 35.53
C ARG A 11 -11.08 36.10 35.14
N LEU A 12 -12.31 36.05 34.63
CA LEU A 12 -12.90 34.83 34.08
C LEU A 12 -12.20 34.39 32.79
N LEU A 13 -11.91 35.33 31.88
CA LEU A 13 -11.18 35.05 30.64
C LEU A 13 -9.76 34.51 30.92
N GLY A 14 -9.04 35.10 31.88
CA GLY A 14 -7.73 34.60 32.29
C GLY A 14 -7.75 33.18 32.89
N LEU A 15 -8.86 32.76 33.51
CA LEU A 15 -9.02 31.42 34.08
C LEU A 15 -9.47 30.38 33.05
N VAL A 16 -10.33 30.77 32.11
CA VAL A 16 -10.93 29.86 31.11
C VAL A 16 -10.01 29.63 29.91
N TRP A 17 -9.16 30.60 29.54
CA TRP A 17 -8.29 30.51 28.38
C TRP A 17 -7.35 29.28 28.36
N PRO A 18 -6.66 28.91 29.46
CA PRO A 18 -5.84 27.70 29.48
C PRO A 18 -6.64 26.42 29.19
N PHE A 19 -7.88 26.31 29.69
CA PHE A 19 -8.75 25.16 29.40
C PHE A 19 -9.13 25.10 27.92
N ILE A 20 -9.43 26.25 27.29
CA ILE A 20 -9.71 26.32 25.85
C ILE A 20 -8.48 25.83 25.07
N VAL A 21 -7.29 26.29 25.43
CA VAL A 21 -6.04 25.88 24.76
C VAL A 21 -5.82 24.36 24.89
N VAL A 22 -6.02 23.80 26.09
CA VAL A 22 -5.89 22.35 26.30
C VAL A 22 -6.91 21.57 25.47
N VAL A 23 -8.17 22.00 25.45
CA VAL A 23 -9.23 21.35 24.64
C VAL A 23 -8.91 21.42 23.15
N LEU A 24 -8.44 22.56 22.65
CA LEU A 24 -8.05 22.71 21.25
C LEU A 24 -6.84 21.83 20.89
N LEU A 25 -5.84 21.76 21.76
CA LEU A 25 -4.67 20.91 21.57
C LEU A 25 -5.05 19.43 21.57
N GLN A 26 -5.91 19.00 22.48
CA GLN A 26 -6.40 17.62 22.54
C GLN A 26 -7.28 17.28 21.32
N ALA A 27 -8.13 18.20 20.86
CA ALA A 27 -8.91 18.03 19.64
C ALA A 27 -8.00 17.89 18.40
N MET A 28 -6.92 18.67 18.34
CA MET A 28 -5.92 18.59 17.27
C MET A 28 -5.18 17.24 17.29
N LEU A 29 -4.74 16.78 18.47
CA LEU A 29 -4.09 15.48 18.63
C LEU A 29 -5.01 14.31 18.25
N ALA A 30 -6.27 14.36 18.68
CA ALA A 30 -7.28 13.36 18.34
C ALA A 30 -7.54 13.35 16.82
N GLY A 31 -7.72 14.53 16.20
CA GLY A 31 -7.90 14.66 14.77
C GLY A 31 -6.72 14.11 13.96
N GLY A 32 -5.49 14.44 14.36
CA GLY A 32 -4.28 13.90 13.73
C GLY A 32 -4.17 12.38 13.88
N SER A 33 -4.56 11.84 15.05
CA SER A 33 -4.55 10.39 15.30
C SER A 33 -5.55 9.65 14.42
N LEU A 34 -6.75 10.22 14.24
CA LEU A 34 -7.75 9.68 13.30
C LEU A 34 -7.25 9.70 11.86
N TYR A 35 -6.55 10.76 11.47
CA TYR A 35 -5.94 10.85 10.14
C TYR A 35 -4.87 9.76 9.91
N VAL A 36 -3.97 9.56 10.88
CA VAL A 36 -2.97 8.49 10.83
C VAL A 36 -3.62 7.11 10.72
N LEU A 37 -4.64 6.84 11.54
CA LEU A 37 -5.37 5.56 11.49
C LEU A 37 -6.07 5.35 10.15
N SER A 38 -6.62 6.42 9.56
CA SER A 38 -7.20 6.38 8.22
C SER A 38 -6.14 6.06 7.17
N ALA A 39 -4.97 6.71 7.22
CA ALA A 39 -3.88 6.46 6.29
C ALA A 39 -3.37 5.01 6.37
N VAL A 40 -3.19 4.49 7.58
CA VAL A 40 -2.78 3.10 7.81
C VAL A 40 -3.81 2.12 7.25
N ARG A 41 -5.11 2.40 7.44
CA ARG A 41 -6.20 1.60 6.85
C ARG A 41 -6.08 1.56 5.32
N SER A 42 -5.87 2.70 4.67
CA SER A 42 -5.73 2.76 3.22
C SER A 42 -4.52 1.95 2.73
N TYR A 43 -3.41 2.00 3.48
CA TYR A 43 -2.21 1.22 3.18
C TYR A 43 -2.44 -0.30 3.28
N VAL A 44 -3.15 -0.76 4.31
CA VAL A 44 -3.56 -2.17 4.45
C VAL A 44 -4.55 -2.58 3.35
N GLY A 45 -5.44 -1.67 2.94
CA GLY A 45 -6.31 -1.87 1.78
C GLY A 45 -5.52 -2.11 0.49
N GLY A 46 -4.49 -1.28 0.26
CA GLY A 46 -3.56 -1.43 -0.85
C GLY A 46 -2.85 -2.78 -0.87
N GLU A 47 -2.34 -3.27 0.28
CA GLU A 47 -1.75 -4.61 0.38
C GLU A 47 -2.71 -5.71 -0.06
N SER A 48 -3.98 -5.62 0.35
CA SER A 48 -5.00 -6.60 -0.04
C SER A 48 -5.24 -6.59 -1.56
N LEU A 49 -5.21 -5.41 -2.20
CA LEU A 49 -5.33 -5.28 -3.65
C LEU A 49 -4.11 -5.86 -4.36
N TRP A 50 -2.90 -5.54 -3.89
CA TRP A 50 -1.64 -6.10 -4.40
C TRP A 50 -1.67 -7.63 -4.38
N SER A 51 -2.02 -8.21 -3.22
CA SER A 51 -2.09 -9.67 -3.03
C SER A 51 -3.13 -10.34 -3.93
N LYS A 52 -4.23 -9.64 -4.25
CA LYS A 52 -5.24 -10.13 -5.19
C LYS A 52 -4.75 -10.04 -6.63
N GLY A 53 -4.27 -8.87 -7.05
CA GLY A 53 -3.77 -8.66 -8.42
C GLY A 53 -2.63 -9.62 -8.77
N GLN A 54 -1.73 -9.86 -7.83
CA GLN A 54 -0.64 -10.84 -7.98
C GLN A 54 -1.17 -12.27 -8.23
N LYS A 55 -2.15 -12.73 -7.45
CA LYS A 55 -2.76 -14.06 -7.60
C LYS A 55 -3.56 -14.18 -8.90
N ASP A 56 -4.34 -13.16 -9.23
CA ASP A 56 -5.13 -13.12 -10.46
C ASP A 56 -4.21 -13.11 -11.68
N ALA A 57 -3.09 -12.39 -11.64
CA ALA A 57 -2.09 -12.40 -12.70
C ALA A 57 -1.50 -13.81 -12.92
N ILE A 58 -1.11 -14.52 -11.86
CA ILE A 58 -0.64 -15.91 -11.96
C ILE A 58 -1.71 -16.82 -12.56
N TYR A 59 -2.95 -16.68 -12.09
CA TYR A 59 -4.07 -17.48 -12.55
C TYR A 59 -4.33 -17.28 -14.06
N TYR A 60 -4.50 -16.04 -14.50
CA TYR A 60 -4.81 -15.73 -15.89
C TYR A 60 -3.64 -16.03 -16.82
N LEU A 61 -2.40 -15.84 -16.38
CA LEU A 61 -1.24 -16.21 -17.18
C LEU A 61 -1.11 -17.73 -17.34
N THR A 62 -1.41 -18.49 -16.28
CA THR A 62 -1.46 -19.96 -16.35
C THR A 62 -2.55 -20.42 -17.31
N LEU A 63 -3.74 -19.79 -17.26
CA LEU A 63 -4.84 -20.09 -18.17
C LEU A 63 -4.47 -19.78 -19.63
N TYR A 64 -3.81 -18.64 -19.86
CA TYR A 64 -3.30 -18.26 -21.18
C TYR A 64 -2.30 -19.27 -21.76
N ALA A 65 -1.48 -19.91 -20.92
CA ALA A 65 -0.56 -20.96 -21.37
C ALA A 65 -1.27 -22.11 -22.09
N ASP A 66 -2.47 -22.46 -21.62
CA ASP A 66 -3.26 -23.57 -22.15
C ASP A 66 -4.25 -23.11 -23.22
N SER A 67 -4.96 -22.00 -22.99
CA SER A 67 -6.02 -21.50 -23.89
C SER A 67 -5.47 -20.80 -25.12
N ARG A 68 -4.30 -20.15 -24.99
CA ARG A 68 -3.72 -19.21 -25.97
C ARG A 68 -4.65 -18.06 -26.36
N ALA A 69 -5.72 -17.83 -25.58
CA ALA A 69 -6.72 -16.82 -25.88
C ALA A 69 -6.24 -15.43 -25.48
N ASP A 70 -6.34 -14.45 -26.39
CA ASP A 70 -5.96 -13.06 -26.08
C ASP A 70 -6.75 -12.46 -24.91
N GLU A 71 -7.95 -12.98 -24.62
CA GLU A 71 -8.73 -12.56 -23.46
C GLU A 71 -8.06 -12.89 -22.13
N ASP A 72 -7.48 -14.09 -21.99
CA ASP A 72 -6.79 -14.49 -20.77
C ASP A 72 -5.53 -13.66 -20.56
N PHE A 73 -4.82 -13.33 -21.65
CA PHE A 73 -3.67 -12.44 -21.56
C PHE A 73 -4.07 -11.01 -21.17
N ARG A 74 -5.16 -10.47 -21.70
CA ARG A 74 -5.67 -9.14 -21.28
C ARG A 74 -6.03 -9.12 -19.79
N ARG A 75 -6.67 -10.17 -19.29
CA ARG A 75 -6.99 -10.28 -17.85
C ARG A 75 -5.72 -10.37 -16.99
N TYR A 76 -4.70 -11.06 -17.48
CA TYR A 76 -3.37 -11.01 -16.85
C TYR A 76 -2.80 -9.58 -16.83
N GLU A 77 -2.87 -8.84 -17.94
CA GLU A 77 -2.37 -7.46 -18.03
C GLU A 77 -3.10 -6.52 -17.06
N GLU A 78 -4.42 -6.66 -16.94
CA GLU A 78 -5.24 -5.91 -15.98
C GLU A 78 -4.85 -6.26 -14.52
N ALA A 79 -4.65 -7.54 -14.23
CA ALA A 79 -4.32 -8.00 -12.88
C ALA A 79 -2.90 -7.60 -12.45
N ILE A 80 -1.91 -7.72 -13.35
CA ILE A 80 -0.51 -7.37 -13.05
C ILE A 80 -0.30 -5.85 -12.99
N ALA A 81 -1.20 -5.06 -13.58
CA ALA A 81 -1.14 -3.60 -13.51
C ALA A 81 -1.24 -3.09 -12.07
N ILE A 82 -2.01 -3.76 -11.21
CA ILE A 82 -2.17 -3.41 -9.78
C ILE A 82 -0.82 -3.40 -9.04
N PRO A 83 -0.11 -4.54 -8.91
CA PRO A 83 1.18 -4.56 -8.21
C PRO A 83 2.25 -3.71 -8.91
N LEU A 84 2.16 -3.54 -10.24
CA LEU A 84 3.03 -2.64 -10.97
C LEU A 84 2.78 -1.16 -10.62
N GLY A 85 1.52 -0.76 -10.42
CA GLY A 85 1.15 0.58 -9.98
C GLY A 85 1.70 0.89 -8.58
N ASP A 86 1.60 -0.07 -7.66
CA ASP A 86 2.18 0.08 -6.33
C ASP A 86 3.72 0.25 -6.41
N ARG A 87 4.39 -0.55 -7.25
CA ARG A 87 5.83 -0.40 -7.52
C ARG A 87 6.17 0.97 -8.11
N GLU A 88 5.39 1.46 -9.07
CA GLU A 88 5.55 2.80 -9.66
C GLU A 88 5.41 3.90 -8.61
N MET A 89 4.44 3.78 -7.70
CA MET A 89 4.31 4.70 -6.57
C MET A 89 5.57 4.70 -5.72
N ARG A 90 6.03 3.52 -5.30
CA ARG A 90 7.20 3.39 -4.43
C ARG A 90 8.44 4.03 -5.08
N LEU A 91 8.71 3.69 -6.34
CA LEU A 91 9.83 4.27 -7.09
C LEU A 91 9.72 5.78 -7.27
N ALA A 92 8.51 6.33 -7.40
CA ALA A 92 8.30 7.77 -7.48
C ALA A 92 8.59 8.47 -6.15
N LEU A 93 8.23 7.84 -5.02
CA LEU A 93 8.43 8.39 -3.68
C LEU A 93 9.84 8.17 -3.12
N ASP A 94 10.57 7.16 -3.58
CA ASP A 94 11.95 6.84 -3.18
C ASP A 94 13.00 7.78 -3.81
N GLN A 95 12.59 8.68 -4.71
CA GLN A 95 13.50 9.64 -5.33
C GLN A 95 13.95 10.71 -4.33
N PRO A 96 15.17 11.28 -4.48
CA PRO A 96 15.62 12.41 -3.65
C PRO A 96 14.67 13.61 -3.71
N ASP A 97 14.05 13.83 -4.88
CA ASP A 97 12.93 14.74 -5.07
C ASP A 97 11.70 13.91 -5.50
N PRO A 98 10.78 13.59 -4.57
CA PRO A 98 9.64 12.72 -4.86
C PRO A 98 8.71 13.27 -5.94
N ASP A 99 8.43 12.46 -6.97
CA ASP A 99 7.43 12.78 -7.99
C ASP A 99 6.02 12.43 -7.47
N ILE A 100 5.35 13.42 -6.89
CA ILE A 100 4.04 13.25 -6.26
C ILE A 100 2.95 12.89 -7.27
N GLU A 101 3.02 13.40 -8.51
CA GLU A 101 2.01 13.08 -9.51
C GLU A 101 2.21 11.66 -10.05
N ALA A 102 3.46 11.24 -10.30
CA ALA A 102 3.74 9.85 -10.64
C ALA A 102 3.32 8.90 -9.51
N ALA A 103 3.56 9.27 -8.25
CA ALA A 103 3.10 8.48 -7.10
C ALA A 103 1.57 8.35 -7.06
N ARG A 104 0.85 9.44 -7.33
CA ARG A 104 -0.61 9.44 -7.43
C ARG A 104 -1.11 8.51 -8.53
N GLN A 105 -0.50 8.54 -9.71
CA GLN A 105 -0.88 7.65 -10.80
C GLN A 105 -0.63 6.18 -10.44
N GLY A 106 0.50 5.88 -9.78
CA GLY A 106 0.80 4.54 -9.27
C GLY A 106 -0.26 4.04 -8.29
N ILE A 107 -0.66 4.86 -7.31
CA ILE A 107 -1.67 4.51 -6.30
C ILE A 107 -3.04 4.19 -6.93
N LEU A 108 -3.46 5.03 -7.90
CA LEU A 108 -4.72 4.84 -8.61
C LEU A 108 -4.70 3.58 -9.47
N LYS A 109 -3.57 3.31 -10.12
CA LYS A 109 -3.34 2.08 -10.89
C LYS A 109 -3.30 0.83 -9.99
N GLY A 110 -2.79 0.98 -8.76
CA GLY A 110 -2.89 -0.02 -7.68
C GLY A 110 -4.32 -0.24 -7.16
N GLY A 111 -5.31 0.51 -7.65
CA GLY A 111 -6.72 0.32 -7.33
C GLY A 111 -7.17 0.96 -6.02
N ASN A 112 -6.30 1.71 -5.34
CA ASN A 112 -6.70 2.47 -4.16
C ASN A 112 -7.67 3.59 -4.52
N HIS A 113 -8.53 3.97 -3.56
CA HIS A 113 -9.50 5.04 -3.77
C HIS A 113 -8.80 6.40 -3.92
N ALA A 114 -9.35 7.30 -4.74
CA ALA A 114 -8.75 8.61 -4.99
C ALA A 114 -8.59 9.46 -3.70
N ASP A 115 -9.56 9.34 -2.79
CA ASP A 115 -9.53 10.05 -1.50
C ASP A 115 -8.42 9.55 -0.57
N ASP A 116 -7.91 8.34 -0.78
CA ASP A 116 -6.85 7.74 0.03
C ASP A 116 -5.44 8.16 -0.42
N VAL A 117 -5.29 8.64 -1.65
CA VAL A 117 -3.99 8.96 -2.28
C VAL A 117 -3.15 9.86 -1.39
N THR A 118 -3.72 10.97 -0.92
CA THR A 118 -2.99 11.96 -0.13
C THR A 118 -2.49 11.36 1.17
N ALA A 119 -3.32 10.55 1.82
CA ALA A 119 -3.00 9.90 3.08
C ALA A 119 -1.91 8.83 2.92
N ILE A 120 -1.96 8.05 1.83
CA ILE A 120 -0.94 7.05 1.49
C ILE A 120 0.42 7.71 1.24
N ILE A 121 0.47 8.76 0.41
CA ILE A 121 1.71 9.50 0.13
C ILE A 121 2.28 10.10 1.41
N TRP A 122 1.42 10.73 2.21
CA TRP A 122 1.84 11.33 3.48
C TRP A 122 2.40 10.26 4.44
N LEU A 123 1.73 9.12 4.58
CA LEU A 123 2.18 8.05 5.46
C LEU A 123 3.53 7.48 5.00
N TYR A 124 3.67 7.18 3.71
CA TYR A 124 4.94 6.69 3.15
C TYR A 124 6.08 7.65 3.46
N ARG A 125 5.94 8.93 3.10
CA ARG A 125 7.01 9.92 3.25
C ARG A 125 7.41 10.16 4.71
N ASN A 126 6.45 10.16 5.63
CA ASN A 126 6.72 10.50 7.04
C ASN A 126 7.08 9.29 7.91
N PHE A 127 6.77 8.07 7.48
CA PHE A 127 6.93 6.87 8.30
C PHE A 127 7.73 5.74 7.63
N HIS A 128 8.25 5.90 6.41
CA HIS A 128 9.06 4.87 5.76
C HIS A 128 10.32 4.47 6.55
N ASP A 129 10.96 5.42 7.24
CA ASP A 129 12.13 5.16 8.10
C ASP A 129 11.77 4.63 9.50
N PHE A 130 10.48 4.49 9.82
CA PHE A 130 10.06 3.87 11.06
C PHE A 130 10.30 2.37 10.95
N SER A 131 11.05 1.78 11.89
CA SER A 131 11.59 0.41 11.78
C SER A 131 10.58 -0.68 11.36
N TYR A 132 9.32 -0.55 11.79
CA TYR A 132 8.24 -1.46 11.38
C TYR A 132 7.83 -1.30 9.90
N PHE A 133 7.82 -0.06 9.41
CA PHE A 133 7.50 0.27 8.02
C PHE A 133 8.67 -0.04 7.08
N GLU A 134 9.90 0.24 7.52
CA GLU A 134 11.14 -0.13 6.82
C GLU A 134 11.16 -1.64 6.52
N ARG A 135 10.86 -2.48 7.52
CA ARG A 135 10.80 -3.94 7.35
C ARG A 135 9.74 -4.36 6.33
N ALA A 136 8.59 -3.70 6.32
CA ALA A 136 7.54 -3.96 5.33
C ALA A 136 8.03 -3.57 3.92
N ILE A 137 8.69 -2.42 3.77
CA ILE A 137 9.25 -1.98 2.48
C ILE A 137 10.31 -2.95 1.96
N GLU A 138 11.20 -3.48 2.81
CA GLU A 138 12.18 -4.50 2.41
C GLU A 138 11.51 -5.76 1.84
N LEU A 139 10.45 -6.24 2.48
CA LEU A 139 9.71 -7.43 2.04
C LEU A 139 8.93 -7.15 0.75
N TRP A 140 8.43 -5.92 0.60
CA TRP A 140 7.82 -5.47 -0.64
C TRP A 140 8.82 -5.46 -1.80
N LEU A 141 10.05 -4.97 -1.59
CA LEU A 141 11.12 -5.04 -2.61
C LEU A 141 11.40 -6.48 -3.09
N VAL A 142 11.23 -7.48 -2.22
CA VAL A 142 11.31 -8.90 -2.61
C VAL A 142 10.13 -9.28 -3.49
N GLY A 143 8.91 -8.86 -3.14
CA GLY A 143 7.71 -9.05 -3.96
C GLY A 143 7.84 -8.43 -5.35
N ASP A 144 8.38 -7.22 -5.46
CA ASP A 144 8.59 -6.53 -6.73
C ASP A 144 9.48 -7.32 -7.70
N LYS A 145 10.48 -8.05 -7.19
CA LYS A 145 11.32 -8.92 -8.03
C LYS A 145 10.49 -10.02 -8.69
N TYR A 146 9.62 -10.67 -7.93
CA TYR A 146 8.75 -11.73 -8.46
C TYR A 146 7.69 -11.21 -9.42
N VAL A 147 7.18 -9.99 -9.21
CA VAL A 147 6.30 -9.31 -10.18
C VAL A 147 7.04 -9.10 -11.50
N MET A 148 8.28 -8.63 -11.46
CA MET A 148 9.09 -8.43 -12.68
C MET A 148 9.47 -9.75 -13.36
N GLU A 149 9.78 -10.80 -12.62
CA GLU A 149 10.01 -12.14 -13.17
C GLU A 149 8.76 -12.67 -13.89
N LEU A 150 7.57 -12.47 -13.31
CA LEU A 150 6.31 -12.87 -13.93
C LEU A 150 6.04 -12.12 -15.24
N ILE A 151 6.37 -10.82 -15.29
CA ILE A 151 6.28 -9.99 -16.51
C ILE A 151 7.20 -10.50 -17.61
N ASP A 152 8.43 -10.88 -17.28
CA ASP A 152 9.37 -11.45 -18.25
C ASP A 152 8.87 -12.78 -18.83
N VAL A 153 8.34 -13.67 -17.97
CA VAL A 153 7.71 -14.92 -18.42
C VAL A 153 6.52 -14.63 -19.33
N ALA A 154 5.64 -13.71 -18.96
CA ALA A 154 4.48 -13.35 -19.78
C ALA A 154 4.88 -12.78 -21.15
N GLY A 155 5.92 -11.95 -21.21
CA GLY A 155 6.47 -11.44 -22.46
C GLY A 155 6.98 -12.55 -23.38
N LYS A 156 7.75 -13.50 -22.84
CA LYS A 156 8.22 -14.69 -23.57
C LYS A 156 7.06 -15.54 -24.08
N MET A 157 6.05 -15.76 -23.24
CA MET A 157 4.84 -16.50 -23.60
C MET A 157 4.09 -15.82 -24.75
N ARG A 158 3.82 -14.52 -24.65
CA ARG A 158 3.07 -13.77 -25.67
C ARG A 158 3.80 -13.79 -27.01
N ALA A 159 5.11 -13.60 -27.00
CA ALA A 159 5.93 -13.64 -28.22
C ALA A 159 5.93 -15.04 -28.86
N GLY A 160 6.21 -16.09 -28.08
CA GLY A 160 6.30 -17.46 -28.61
C GLY A 160 4.95 -18.04 -29.05
N ILE A 161 3.89 -17.79 -28.29
CA ILE A 161 2.53 -18.23 -28.63
C ILE A 161 2.00 -17.43 -29.82
N GLY A 162 2.18 -16.10 -29.83
CA GLY A 162 1.74 -15.23 -30.93
C GLY A 162 2.43 -15.53 -32.26
N ALA A 163 3.69 -15.95 -32.24
CA ALA A 163 4.42 -16.38 -33.43
C ALA A 163 4.07 -17.82 -33.88
N GLY A 164 3.25 -18.55 -33.12
CA GLY A 164 2.96 -19.98 -33.39
C GLY A 164 4.17 -20.90 -33.17
N GLN A 165 5.22 -20.42 -32.48
CA GLN A 165 6.49 -21.12 -32.29
C GLN A 165 6.58 -21.85 -30.95
N ALA A 166 5.64 -21.63 -30.04
CA ALA A 166 5.62 -22.27 -28.72
C ALA A 166 5.34 -23.78 -28.82
N SER A 167 6.37 -24.58 -28.55
CA SER A 167 6.26 -26.04 -28.41
C SER A 167 5.54 -26.42 -27.11
N ALA A 168 5.05 -27.66 -27.03
CA ALA A 168 4.43 -28.16 -25.81
C ALA A 168 5.41 -28.18 -24.62
N GLU A 169 6.68 -28.51 -24.88
CA GLU A 169 7.75 -28.49 -23.87
C GLU A 169 8.00 -27.07 -23.33
N GLN A 170 8.05 -26.08 -24.23
CA GLN A 170 8.26 -24.68 -23.86
C GLN A 170 7.08 -24.13 -23.03
N VAL A 171 5.85 -24.52 -23.37
CA VAL A 171 4.67 -24.19 -22.56
C VAL A 171 4.76 -24.80 -21.16
N GLN A 172 5.18 -26.07 -21.04
CA GLN A 172 5.36 -26.70 -19.72
C GLN A 172 6.48 -26.05 -18.90
N GLN A 173 7.56 -25.62 -19.55
CA GLN A 173 8.62 -24.87 -18.90
C GLN A 173 8.08 -23.56 -18.31
N TRP A 174 7.34 -22.76 -19.09
CA TRP A 174 6.74 -21.52 -18.58
C TRP A 174 5.78 -21.77 -17.41
N LYS A 175 4.96 -22.82 -17.46
CA LYS A 175 4.08 -23.17 -16.34
C LYS A 175 4.87 -23.51 -15.07
N THR A 176 6.00 -24.19 -15.22
CA THR A 176 6.91 -24.51 -14.11
C THR A 176 7.56 -23.24 -13.54
N GLU A 177 7.97 -22.30 -14.40
CA GLU A 177 8.49 -20.99 -13.98
C GLU A 177 7.43 -20.17 -13.21
N ILE A 178 6.18 -20.10 -13.72
CA ILE A 178 5.06 -19.43 -13.03
C ILE A 178 4.80 -20.06 -11.66
N HIS A 179 4.79 -21.40 -11.58
CA HIS A 179 4.59 -22.09 -10.31
C HIS A 179 5.71 -21.80 -9.31
N ALA A 180 6.97 -21.80 -9.76
CA ALA A 180 8.11 -21.48 -8.92
C ALA A 180 8.06 -20.02 -8.42
N ILE A 181 7.60 -19.07 -9.24
CA ILE A 181 7.37 -17.69 -8.82
C ILE A 181 6.27 -17.64 -7.74
N ASN A 182 5.16 -18.36 -7.93
CA ASN A 182 4.06 -18.42 -6.95
C ASN A 182 4.50 -18.94 -5.58
N GLU A 183 5.30 -20.00 -5.57
CA GLU A 183 5.81 -20.60 -4.33
C GLU A 183 6.76 -19.66 -3.59
N LYS A 184 7.55 -18.87 -4.31
CA LYS A 184 8.52 -17.94 -3.71
C LYS A 184 7.91 -16.63 -3.26
N VAL A 185 6.89 -16.12 -3.96
CA VAL A 185 6.22 -14.86 -3.60
C VAL A 185 5.31 -15.02 -2.40
N THR A 186 4.71 -16.20 -2.21
CA THR A 186 3.74 -16.45 -1.12
C THR A 186 4.32 -16.19 0.29
N PRO A 187 5.51 -16.70 0.66
CA PRO A 187 6.13 -16.37 1.95
C PRO A 187 6.48 -14.89 2.10
N ALA A 188 6.93 -14.23 1.02
CA ALA A 188 7.27 -12.82 1.04
C ALA A 188 6.03 -11.94 1.26
N ALA A 189 4.94 -12.23 0.55
CA ALA A 189 3.65 -11.54 0.71
C ALA A 189 3.08 -11.73 2.12
N LYS A 190 3.15 -12.95 2.67
CA LYS A 190 2.74 -13.21 4.04
C LYS A 190 3.58 -12.42 5.05
N ALA A 191 4.90 -12.45 4.91
CA ALA A 191 5.79 -11.72 5.80
C ALA A 191 5.54 -10.20 5.72
N PHE A 192 5.24 -9.67 4.53
CA PHE A 192 4.88 -8.27 4.33
C PHE A 192 3.61 -7.91 5.11
N SER A 193 2.54 -8.69 4.94
CA SER A 193 1.27 -8.48 5.65
C SER A 193 1.44 -8.57 7.18
N ASP A 194 2.26 -9.53 7.65
CA ASP A 194 2.59 -9.67 9.08
C ASP A 194 3.32 -8.42 9.62
N ALA A 195 4.36 -7.96 8.91
CA ALA A 195 5.15 -6.76 9.29
C ALA A 195 4.30 -5.48 9.28
N LEU A 196 3.45 -5.31 8.26
CA LEU A 196 2.53 -4.17 8.18
C LEU A 196 1.51 -4.20 9.32
N GLY A 197 0.98 -5.38 9.66
CA GLY A 197 0.08 -5.56 10.79
C GLY A 197 0.73 -5.24 12.14
N GLU A 198 2.00 -5.60 12.33
CA GLU A 198 2.77 -5.23 13.52
C GLU A 198 2.99 -3.72 13.61
N GLY A 199 3.40 -3.08 12.51
CA GLY A 199 3.56 -1.63 12.44
C GLY A 199 2.27 -0.87 12.73
N SER A 200 1.15 -1.31 12.16
CA SER A 200 -0.18 -0.74 12.43
C SER A 200 -0.55 -0.81 13.92
N ARG A 201 -0.34 -1.95 14.58
CA ARG A 201 -0.60 -2.10 16.03
C ARG A 201 0.34 -1.27 16.88
N ALA A 202 1.61 -1.14 16.49
CA ALA A 202 2.58 -0.30 17.20
C ALA A 202 2.19 1.19 17.11
N LEU A 203 1.84 1.68 15.91
CA LEU A 203 1.33 3.04 15.70
C LEU A 203 0.07 3.32 16.52
N LEU A 204 -0.89 2.39 16.56
CA LEU A 204 -2.09 2.54 17.39
C LEU A 204 -1.73 2.73 18.87
N ARG A 205 -0.82 1.94 19.43
CA ARG A 205 -0.38 2.07 20.82
C ARG A 205 0.28 3.42 21.08
N LEU A 206 1.12 3.88 20.16
CA LEU A 206 1.77 5.20 20.25
C LEU A 206 0.73 6.33 20.26
N LEU A 207 -0.24 6.28 19.35
CA LEU A 207 -1.32 7.28 19.29
C LEU A 207 -2.17 7.26 20.56
N LEU A 208 -2.47 6.10 21.13
CA LEU A 208 -3.18 6.02 22.40
C LEU A 208 -2.42 6.72 23.53
N VAL A 209 -1.11 6.49 23.64
CA VAL A 209 -0.27 7.17 24.65
C VAL A 209 -0.20 8.68 24.39
N ALA A 210 -0.13 9.11 23.13
CA ALA A 210 -0.07 10.52 22.76
C ALA A 210 -1.38 11.29 23.03
N ASN A 211 -2.51 10.60 23.19
CA ASN A 211 -3.81 11.22 23.49
C ASN A 211 -4.17 11.18 24.99
N LEU A 212 -3.30 10.63 25.85
CA LEU A 212 -3.44 10.68 27.32
C LEU A 212 -2.89 12.00 27.87
#